data_AF-A0A7S3BFQ9-F1
#
_entry.id   AF-A0A7S3BFQ9-F1
#
_cell.length_a   1.000
_cell.length_b   1.000
_cell.length_c   1.000
_cell.angle_alpha   90.00
_cell.angle_beta   90.00
_cell.angle_gamma   90.00
#
_symmetry.space_group_name_H-M   'P 1'
#
loop_
_entity.id
_entity.type
_entity.pdbx_description
1 polymer ?
#
loop_
_entity_poly.entity_id
_entity_poly.type
_entity_poly.pdbx_seq_one_letter_code
_entity_poly.pdbx_strand_id
1 'polypeptide(L)'
;DEDDGENWSEFVSRYGKEVQVVGDDLTVTNPTKIARAVKEKACNALLLKVNQIGSVTEAIQAVKDSKAAGWGVMTSHRSGETEDTYIADLAVGLCAGQIKTGAPC
;
A
#
# COMPACT_ATOMS: atom_id res chain seq x y z
N ASP A 1 -2.52 -13.11 8.73
CA ASP A 1 -3.75 -13.16 7.91
C ASP A 1 -4.26 -11.74 7.68
N GLU A 2 -5.19 -11.49 6.76
CA GLU A 2 -5.76 -10.15 6.50
C GLU A 2 -6.67 -9.64 7.62
N ASP A 3 -7.22 -10.55 8.42
CA ASP A 3 -8.11 -10.22 9.55
C ASP A 3 -7.42 -10.28 10.92
N ASP A 4 -6.12 -10.60 10.96
CA ASP A 4 -5.36 -10.82 12.19
C ASP A 4 -4.58 -9.57 12.64
N GLY A 5 -5.31 -8.49 12.89
CA GLY A 5 -4.72 -7.18 13.21
C GLY A 5 -3.81 -7.18 14.44
N GLU A 6 -4.10 -8.01 15.45
CA GLU A 6 -3.29 -8.10 16.68
C GLU A 6 -1.86 -8.57 16.40
N ASN A 7 -1.70 -9.66 15.64
CA ASN A 7 -0.38 -10.17 15.31
C ASN A 7 0.40 -9.23 14.38
N TRP A 8 -0.28 -8.52 13.47
CA TRP A 8 0.34 -7.46 12.67
C TRP A 8 0.91 -6.34 13.55
N SER A 9 0.12 -5.84 14.50
CA SER A 9 0.56 -4.79 15.43
C SER A 9 1.71 -5.26 16.33
N GLU A 10 1.67 -6.51 16.80
CA GLU A 10 2.78 -7.10 17.56
C GLU A 10 4.06 -7.16 16.72
N PHE A 11 3.96 -7.61 15.47
CA PHE A 11 5.08 -7.66 14.54
C PHE A 11 5.67 -6.26 14.28
N VAL A 12 4.83 -5.26 14.01
CA VAL A 12 5.28 -3.87 13.80
C VAL A 12 5.91 -3.29 15.06
N SER A 13 5.36 -3.57 16.24
CA SER A 13 5.94 -3.14 17.51
C SER A 13 7.37 -3.66 17.70
N ARG A 14 7.63 -4.90 17.27
CA ARG A 14 8.95 -5.55 17.37
C ARG A 14 9.93 -5.09 16.30
N TYR A 15 9.51 -4.98 15.05
CA TYR A 15 10.42 -4.86 13.90
C TYR A 15 10.21 -3.62 13.03
N GLY A 16 9.08 -2.92 13.16
CA GLY A 16 8.66 -1.85 12.25
C GLY A 16 9.53 -0.59 12.25
N LYS A 17 10.53 -0.50 13.13
CA LYS A 17 11.56 0.56 13.11
C LYS A 17 12.71 0.26 12.15
N GLU A 18 12.98 -1.03 11.91
CA GLU A 18 14.12 -1.50 11.12
C GLU A 18 13.70 -1.95 9.73
N VAL A 19 12.45 -2.43 9.59
CA VAL A 19 11.92 -2.94 8.32
C VAL A 19 10.63 -2.23 7.91
N GLN A 20 10.44 -2.14 6.60
CA GLN A 20 9.15 -1.78 6.03
C GLN A 20 8.20 -2.97 6.11
N VAL A 21 7.01 -2.75 6.65
CA VAL A 21 5.93 -3.70 6.81
C VAL A 21 4.79 -3.23 5.91
N VAL A 22 4.59 -3.94 4.79
CA VAL A 22 3.70 -3.51 3.71
C VAL A 22 2.34 -4.19 3.85
N GLY A 23 1.26 -3.42 3.94
CA GLY A 23 -0.11 -3.92 3.94
C GLY A 23 -0.68 -4.06 2.53
N ASP A 24 -0.80 -5.29 2.04
CA ASP A 24 -1.50 -5.65 0.79
C ASP A 24 -2.96 -6.05 1.08
N ASP A 25 -3.23 -7.33 1.32
CA ASP A 25 -4.59 -7.85 1.62
C ASP A 25 -5.18 -7.24 2.92
N LEU A 26 -4.31 -6.88 3.87
CA LEU A 26 -4.70 -6.16 5.08
C LEU A 26 -5.44 -4.85 4.77
N THR A 27 -5.04 -4.15 3.70
CA THR A 27 -5.59 -2.83 3.36
C THR A 27 -6.46 -2.84 2.12
N VAL A 28 -6.18 -3.72 1.15
CA VAL A 28 -6.79 -3.78 -0.20
C VAL A 28 -7.03 -2.42 -0.84
N THR A 29 -6.11 -1.48 -0.62
CA THR A 29 -6.23 -0.08 -1.09
C THR A 29 -7.55 0.61 -0.63
N ASN A 30 -8.19 0.12 0.43
CA ASN A 30 -9.48 0.61 0.92
C ASN A 30 -9.29 1.62 2.06
N PRO A 31 -9.84 2.86 1.96
CA PRO A 31 -9.66 3.90 2.98
C PRO A 31 -10.07 3.49 4.40
N THR A 32 -11.16 2.72 4.56
CA THR A 32 -11.63 2.25 5.88
C THR A 32 -10.64 1.27 6.50
N LYS A 33 -10.12 0.33 5.71
CA LYS A 33 -9.11 -0.63 6.18
C LYS A 33 -7.76 0.04 6.44
N ILE A 34 -7.37 1.02 5.63
CA ILE A 34 -6.17 1.84 5.87
C ILE A 34 -6.31 2.58 7.21
N ALA A 35 -7.42 3.27 7.44
CA ALA A 35 -7.66 3.99 8.69
C ALA A 35 -7.63 3.06 9.92
N ARG A 36 -8.20 1.85 9.80
CA ARG A 36 -8.11 0.81 10.84
C ARG A 36 -6.64 0.42 11.10
N ALA A 37 -5.91 0.07 10.05
CA ALA A 37 -4.52 -0.38 10.17
C ALA A 37 -3.58 0.72 10.69
N VAL A 38 -3.84 2.00 10.37
CA VAL A 38 -3.14 3.16 10.97
C VAL A 38 -3.42 3.24 12.46
N LYS A 39 -4.69 3.15 12.87
CA LYS A 39 -5.09 3.21 14.28
C LYS A 39 -4.46 2.09 15.09
N GLU A 40 -4.44 0.88 14.55
CA GLU A 40 -3.89 -0.32 15.17
C GLU A 40 -2.37 -0.39 15.10
N LYS A 41 -1.72 0.46 14.28
CA LYS A 41 -0.28 0.40 13.97
C LYS A 41 0.12 -0.97 13.38
N ALA A 42 -0.74 -1.51 12.51
CA ALA A 42 -0.60 -2.85 11.95
C ALA A 42 0.40 -2.93 10.79
N CYS A 43 0.71 -1.83 10.11
CA CYS A 43 1.76 -1.76 9.09
C CYS A 43 2.33 -0.33 8.99
N ASN A 44 3.35 -0.12 8.16
CA ASN A 44 3.98 1.19 7.96
C ASN A 44 4.17 1.55 6.48
N ALA A 45 3.56 0.79 5.56
CA ALA A 45 3.54 1.07 4.14
C ALA A 45 2.31 0.49 3.46
N LEU A 46 1.81 1.19 2.43
CA LEU A 46 0.70 0.76 1.58
C LEU A 46 1.23 0.10 0.30
N LEU A 47 0.69 -1.07 -0.06
CA LEU A 47 0.80 -1.58 -1.43
C LEU A 47 -0.39 -1.07 -2.26
N LEU A 48 -0.16 -0.09 -3.11
CA LEU A 48 -1.20 0.57 -3.88
C LEU A 48 -1.54 -0.22 -5.14
N LYS A 49 -2.77 -0.74 -5.24
CA LYS A 49 -3.32 -1.36 -6.47
C LYS A 49 -4.59 -0.62 -6.88
N VAL A 50 -4.50 0.19 -7.93
CA VAL A 50 -5.59 1.10 -8.36
C VAL A 50 -6.90 0.35 -8.64
N ASN A 51 -6.83 -0.84 -9.25
CA ASN A 51 -8.01 -1.62 -9.58
C ASN A 51 -8.67 -2.32 -8.38
N GLN A 52 -8.09 -2.26 -7.17
CA GLN A 52 -8.78 -2.69 -5.95
C GLN A 52 -9.77 -1.64 -5.43
N ILE A 53 -9.48 -0.35 -5.66
CA ILE A 53 -10.31 0.76 -5.19
C ILE A 53 -11.22 1.34 -6.28
N GLY A 54 -10.86 1.16 -7.55
CA GLY A 54 -11.75 1.37 -8.70
C GLY A 54 -11.61 2.71 -9.41
N SER A 55 -11.03 3.74 -8.78
CA SER A 55 -10.76 5.02 -9.44
C SER A 55 -9.41 5.63 -9.07
N VAL A 56 -8.89 6.49 -9.97
CA VAL A 56 -7.65 7.26 -9.74
C VAL A 56 -7.81 8.23 -8.58
N THR A 57 -8.96 8.88 -8.44
CA THR A 57 -9.23 9.82 -7.35
C THR A 57 -9.15 9.15 -5.99
N GLU A 58 -9.76 7.98 -5.84
CA GLU A 58 -9.73 7.23 -4.58
C GLU A 58 -8.34 6.66 -4.31
N ALA A 59 -7.61 6.23 -5.34
CA ALA A 59 -6.21 5.81 -5.21
C ALA A 59 -5.31 6.96 -4.72
N ILE A 60 -5.48 8.18 -5.26
CA ILE A 60 -4.77 9.37 -4.79
C ILE A 60 -5.11 9.65 -3.31
N GLN A 61 -6.37 9.51 -2.92
CA GLN A 61 -6.79 9.74 -1.54
C GLN A 61 -6.16 8.71 -0.58
N ALA A 62 -6.16 7.42 -0.94
CA ALA A 62 -5.51 6.36 -0.16
C ALA A 62 -4.01 6.62 0.04
N VAL A 63 -3.33 7.15 -0.98
CA VAL A 63 -1.92 7.58 -0.87
C VAL A 63 -1.75 8.77 0.05
N LYS A 64 -2.62 9.79 -0.04
CA LYS A 64 -2.56 10.95 0.85
C LYS A 64 -2.76 10.55 2.31
N ASP A 65 -3.73 9.69 2.59
CA ASP A 65 -4.02 9.22 3.95
C ASP A 65 -2.84 8.41 4.51
N SER A 66 -2.25 7.53 3.69
CA SER A 66 -1.07 6.75 4.06
C SER A 66 0.13 7.65 4.37
N LYS A 67 0.42 8.62 3.49
CA LYS A 67 1.52 9.57 3.70
C LYS A 67 1.30 10.46 4.92
N ALA A 68 0.07 10.89 5.17
CA ALA A 68 -0.28 11.67 6.37
C ALA A 68 -0.06 10.86 7.67
N ALA A 69 -0.23 9.54 7.62
CA ALA A 69 0.11 8.62 8.70
C ALA A 69 1.62 8.30 8.80
N GLY A 70 2.47 8.92 7.97
CA GLY A 70 3.91 8.67 7.93
C GLY A 70 4.29 7.36 7.23
N TRP A 71 3.37 6.73 6.49
CA TRP A 71 3.64 5.48 5.80
C TRP A 71 4.34 5.68 4.46
N GLY A 72 5.14 4.68 4.08
CA GLY A 72 5.62 4.53 2.71
C GLY A 72 4.49 4.12 1.76
N VAL A 73 4.70 4.32 0.45
CA VAL A 73 3.76 3.88 -0.58
C VAL A 73 4.53 3.16 -1.68
N MET A 74 4.06 1.98 -2.06
CA MET A 74 4.59 1.21 -3.17
C MET A 74 3.49 0.98 -4.19
N THR A 75 3.60 1.61 -5.36
CA THR A 75 2.68 1.33 -6.47
C THR A 75 2.92 -0.09 -6.97
N SER A 76 1.85 -0.85 -7.21
CA SER A 76 1.96 -2.26 -7.54
C SER A 76 1.16 -2.62 -8.79
N HIS A 77 1.76 -3.48 -9.60
CA HIS A 77 1.08 -4.25 -10.61
C HIS A 77 0.12 -5.30 -10.02
N ARG A 78 -0.62 -5.97 -10.90
CA ARG A 78 -1.34 -7.22 -10.64
C ARG A 78 -0.63 -8.41 -11.28
N SER A 79 -1.06 -9.62 -10.94
CA SER A 79 -0.53 -10.84 -11.57
C SER A 79 -0.94 -10.97 -13.03
N GLY A 80 -2.17 -10.54 -13.36
CA GLY A 80 -2.62 -10.35 -14.74
C GLY A 80 -2.49 -8.88 -15.11
N GLU A 81 -1.40 -8.52 -15.77
CA GLU A 81 -1.17 -7.18 -16.33
C GLU A 81 -1.53 -7.11 -17.82
N THR A 82 -1.61 -5.88 -18.32
CA THR A 82 -1.69 -5.57 -19.74
C THR A 82 -0.38 -4.92 -20.21
N GLU A 83 -0.36 -4.46 -21.46
CA GLU A 83 0.69 -3.62 -22.01
C GLU A 83 0.70 -2.19 -21.47
N ASP A 84 -0.29 -1.81 -20.65
CA ASP A 84 -0.43 -0.48 -20.09
C ASP A 84 0.65 -0.21 -19.02
N THR A 85 1.34 0.92 -19.16
CA THR A 85 2.42 1.34 -18.25
C THR A 85 1.99 2.40 -17.23
N TYR A 86 0.70 2.72 -17.13
CA TYR A 86 0.17 3.86 -16.37
C TYR A 86 0.60 3.89 -14.90
N ILE A 87 0.81 2.72 -14.28
CA ILE A 87 1.28 2.67 -12.88
C ILE A 87 2.68 3.25 -12.69
N ALA A 88 3.51 3.31 -13.74
CA ALA A 88 4.81 3.96 -13.71
C ALA A 88 4.65 5.48 -13.58
N ASP A 89 3.83 6.11 -14.44
CA ASP A 89 3.49 7.52 -14.35
C ASP A 89 2.82 7.86 -13.02
N LEU A 90 1.92 6.99 -12.55
CA LEU A 90 1.26 7.16 -11.27
C LEU A 90 2.26 7.13 -10.10
N ALA A 91 3.23 6.21 -10.11
CA ALA A 91 4.26 6.16 -9.06
C ALA A 91 5.09 7.45 -8.99
N VAL A 92 5.43 8.03 -10.14
CA VAL A 92 6.14 9.31 -10.23
C VAL A 92 5.25 10.47 -9.78
N GLY A 93 4.03 10.58 -10.33
CA GLY A 93 3.09 11.66 -10.03
C GLY A 93 2.65 11.69 -8.57
N LEU A 94 2.54 10.53 -7.93
CA LEU A 94 2.26 10.40 -6.50
C LEU A 94 3.49 10.58 -5.61
N CYS A 95 4.69 10.67 -6.19
CA CYS A 95 5.96 10.64 -5.46
C CYS A 95 6.02 9.43 -4.51
N ALA A 96 5.66 8.23 -5.00
CA ALA A 96 5.59 7.02 -4.17
C ALA A 96 6.98 6.59 -3.66
N GLY A 97 8.01 6.76 -4.50
CA GLY A 97 9.40 6.41 -4.18
C GLY A 97 9.71 4.91 -4.31
N GLN A 98 8.68 4.06 -4.46
CA GLN A 98 8.83 2.62 -4.66
C GLN A 98 7.77 2.11 -5.66
N ILE A 99 8.15 1.12 -6.46
CA ILE A 99 7.26 0.45 -7.41
C ILE A 99 7.56 -1.05 -7.45
N LYS A 100 6.51 -1.88 -7.51
CA LYS A 100 6.58 -3.33 -7.70
C LYS A 100 5.88 -3.71 -9.00
N THR A 101 6.65 -4.06 -10.02
CA THR A 101 6.14 -4.27 -11.38
C THR A 101 6.66 -5.53 -12.09
N GLY A 102 6.98 -6.58 -11.33
CA GLY A 102 7.44 -7.86 -11.89
C GLY A 102 8.96 -7.91 -12.12
N ALA A 103 9.42 -9.07 -12.62
CA ALA A 103 10.83 -9.31 -12.90
C ALA A 103 11.20 -8.86 -14.33
N PRO A 104 12.45 -8.47 -14.58
CA PRO A 104 12.94 -8.25 -15.95
C PRO A 104 13.13 -9.60 -16.66
N CYS A 105 12.45 -9.83 -17.77
CA CYS A 105 12.63 -11.03 -18.62
C CYS A 105 12.96 -10.65 -20.06
#